data_AF-A0A4Y3FVG8-F1
#
_entry.id   AF-A0A4Y3FVG8-F1
#
_cell.length_a   1.000
_cell.length_b   1.000
_cell.length_c   1.000
_cell.angle_alpha   90.00
_cell.angle_beta   90.00
_cell.angle_gamma   90.00
#
_symmetry.space_group_name_H-M   'P 1'
#
loop_
_entity.id
_entity.type
_entity.pdbx_description
1 polymer ?
#
loop_
_entity_poly.entity_id
_entity_poly.type
_entity_poly.pdbx_seq_one_letter_code
_entity_poly.pdbx_strand_id
1 'polypeptide(L)'
;MKKITEPEKLMANYLAEGYVIAHYYGRMEYGPRALGNRSILASPIDTSVNKRLNERLKRTDFMPFAPSIMEEYAHEYLKYWKPDYFAKAPASVHIDGTTRPQIVRFIDNPRFYKIIKEFYKITDIVGH
;
A
#
# COMPACT_ATOMS: atom_id res chain seq x y z
N MET A 1 6.40 -13.21 25.58
CA MET A 1 6.23 -12.82 24.16
C MET A 1 7.59 -12.47 23.57
N LYS A 2 7.89 -12.90 22.35
CA LYS A 2 9.15 -12.58 21.66
C LYS A 2 9.11 -11.11 21.22
N LYS A 3 10.11 -10.31 21.60
CA LYS A 3 10.21 -8.89 21.21
C LYS A 3 10.58 -8.83 19.73
N ILE A 4 9.76 -8.16 18.93
CA ILE A 4 10.04 -7.91 17.52
C ILE A 4 10.91 -6.65 17.43
N THR A 5 12.11 -6.77 16.87
CA THR A 5 13.10 -5.69 16.77
C THR A 5 12.93 -4.85 15.49
N GLU A 6 12.50 -5.46 14.40
CA GLU A 6 12.30 -4.82 13.10
C GLU A 6 10.88 -5.07 12.54
N PRO A 7 9.84 -4.50 13.18
CA PRO A 7 8.47 -4.79 12.80
C PRO A 7 8.13 -4.33 11.37
N GLU A 8 8.72 -3.24 10.87
CA GLU A 8 8.44 -2.76 9.51
C GLU A 8 8.94 -3.74 8.44
N LYS A 9 10.13 -4.31 8.64
CA LYS A 9 10.69 -5.33 7.75
C LYS A 9 9.89 -6.63 7.79
N LEU A 10 9.45 -7.04 8.97
CA LEU A 10 8.56 -8.21 9.12
C LEU A 10 7.22 -8.00 8.39
N MET A 11 6.62 -6.81 8.55
CA MET A 11 5.39 -6.46 7.84
C MET A 11 5.60 -6.46 6.32
N ALA A 12 6.73 -5.93 5.84
CA ALA A 12 7.07 -5.95 4.43
C ALA A 12 7.19 -7.37 3.85
N ASN A 13 7.82 -8.31 4.58
CA ASN A 13 7.87 -9.72 4.18
C ASN A 13 6.45 -10.32 4.09
N TYR A 14 5.61 -10.08 5.09
CA TYR A 14 4.23 -10.56 5.06
C TYR A 14 3.41 -9.96 3.90
N LEU A 15 3.60 -8.68 3.59
CA LEU A 15 2.99 -8.09 2.39
C LEU A 15 3.49 -8.78 1.12
N ALA A 16 4.80 -8.99 0.98
CA ALA A 16 5.39 -9.67 -0.18
C ALA A 16 4.87 -11.11 -0.34
N GLU A 17 4.58 -11.79 0.76
CA GLU A 17 3.96 -13.13 0.80
C GLU A 17 2.43 -13.10 0.58
N GLY A 18 1.82 -11.93 0.37
CA GLY A 18 0.38 -11.78 0.07
C GLY A 18 -0.53 -11.79 1.30
N TYR A 19 0.01 -11.63 2.51
CA TYR A 19 -0.79 -11.42 3.70
C TYR A 19 -1.40 -10.00 3.72
N VAL A 20 -2.60 -9.91 4.29
CA VAL A 20 -3.26 -8.64 4.58
C VAL A 20 -2.97 -8.26 6.03
N ILE A 21 -2.52 -7.03 6.25
CA ILE A 21 -2.10 -6.54 7.57
C ILE A 21 -3.03 -5.43 8.04
N ALA A 22 -3.63 -5.60 9.22
CA ALA A 22 -4.27 -4.49 9.93
C ALA A 22 -3.18 -3.66 10.64
N HIS A 23 -2.95 -2.45 10.17
CA HIS A 23 -1.97 -1.53 10.73
C HIS A 23 -2.65 -0.47 11.60
N TYR A 24 -2.36 -0.54 12.91
CA TYR A 24 -2.81 0.43 13.92
C TYR A 24 -1.58 1.01 14.63
N TYR A 25 -1.20 2.24 14.30
CA TYR A 25 -0.03 2.90 14.90
C TYR A 25 -0.19 4.42 14.96
N GLY A 26 0.38 5.07 15.98
CA GLY A 26 0.41 6.52 16.09
C GLY A 26 -0.97 7.18 16.21
N ARG A 27 -1.01 8.48 15.88
CA ARG A 27 -2.23 9.32 15.89
C ARG A 27 -3.13 8.97 14.70
N MET A 28 -4.43 9.02 14.91
CA MET A 28 -5.43 8.78 13.86
C MET A 28 -5.43 9.91 12.83
N GLU A 29 -5.68 9.56 11.58
CA GLU A 29 -5.93 10.47 10.47
C GLU A 29 -7.21 11.29 10.69
N TYR A 30 -7.27 12.47 10.08
CA TYR A 30 -8.51 13.23 9.99
C TYR A 30 -9.20 13.00 8.65
N GLY A 31 -10.50 12.74 8.68
CA GLY A 31 -11.32 12.51 7.49
C GLY A 31 -11.58 11.03 7.19
N PRO A 32 -12.27 10.73 6.07
CA PRO A 32 -12.78 9.39 5.79
C PRO A 32 -11.75 8.42 5.21
N ARG A 33 -10.50 8.85 4.99
CA ARG A 33 -9.45 8.06 4.34
C ARG A 33 -8.41 7.62 5.35
N ALA A 34 -8.08 6.33 5.32
CA ALA A 34 -6.91 5.79 5.97
C ALA A 34 -5.65 6.23 5.20
N LEU A 35 -4.62 6.71 5.91
CA LEU A 35 -3.39 7.27 5.31
C LEU A 35 -2.11 6.70 5.96
N GLY A 36 -2.20 5.50 6.53
CA GLY A 36 -1.06 4.72 7.03
C GLY A 36 -1.06 4.45 8.53
N ASN A 37 -1.91 5.08 9.34
CA ASN A 37 -1.95 4.91 10.80
C ASN A 37 -3.14 4.06 11.26
N ARG A 38 -4.25 4.06 10.52
CA ARG A 38 -5.42 3.19 10.72
C ARG A 38 -5.78 2.54 9.40
N SER A 39 -4.93 1.65 8.92
CA SER A 39 -4.97 1.19 7.54
C SER A 39 -4.94 -0.33 7.44
N ILE A 40 -5.64 -0.85 6.44
CA ILE A 40 -5.45 -2.23 5.99
C ILE A 40 -4.44 -2.18 4.86
N LEU A 41 -3.30 -2.83 5.06
CA LEU A 41 -2.22 -2.91 4.09
C LEU A 41 -2.34 -4.24 3.34
N ALA A 42 -2.14 -4.19 2.04
CA ALA A 42 -2.18 -5.34 1.14
C ALA A 42 -1.07 -5.19 0.10
N SER A 43 -0.65 -6.29 -0.51
CA SER A 43 0.29 -6.21 -1.64
C SER A 43 -0.48 -6.01 -2.93
N PRO A 44 -0.01 -5.13 -3.83
CA PRO A 44 -0.72 -4.81 -5.07
C PRO A 44 -0.39 -5.79 -6.21
N ILE A 45 0.43 -6.82 -5.95
CA ILE A 45 0.91 -7.79 -6.94
C ILE A 45 -0.23 -8.69 -7.45
N ASP A 46 -1.04 -9.22 -6.52
CA ASP A 46 -2.12 -10.15 -6.84
C ASP A 46 -3.47 -9.44 -6.84
N THR A 47 -4.11 -9.38 -8.02
CA THR A 47 -5.44 -8.76 -8.19
C THR A 47 -6.54 -9.43 -7.37
N SER A 48 -6.36 -10.70 -6.96
CA SER A 48 -7.33 -11.42 -6.11
C SER A 48 -7.51 -10.75 -4.75
N VAL A 49 -6.53 -9.96 -4.29
CA VAL A 49 -6.57 -9.27 -2.99
C VAL A 49 -7.73 -8.30 -2.89
N ASN A 50 -8.07 -7.60 -3.98
CA ASN A 50 -9.18 -6.64 -4.01
C ASN A 50 -10.52 -7.35 -3.78
N LYS A 51 -10.72 -8.51 -4.42
CA LYS A 51 -11.90 -9.35 -4.21
C LYS A 51 -11.97 -9.86 -2.77
N ARG A 52 -10.88 -10.43 -2.26
CA ARG A 52 -10.78 -10.94 -0.88
C ARG A 52 -11.06 -9.86 0.16
N LEU A 53 -10.55 -8.64 -0.06
CA LEU A 53 -10.78 -7.50 0.83
C LEU A 53 -12.23 -7.02 0.75
N ASN A 54 -12.81 -6.90 -0.45
CA ASN A 54 -14.20 -6.50 -0.60
C ASN A 54 -15.16 -7.49 0.08
N GLU A 55 -14.95 -8.79 -0.09
CA GLU A 55 -15.73 -9.84 0.59
C GLU A 55 -15.61 -9.75 2.12
N ARG A 56 -14.38 -9.62 2.64
CA ARG A 56 -14.13 -9.53 4.09
C ARG A 56 -14.70 -8.26 4.72
N LEU A 57 -14.59 -7.14 4.01
CA LEU A 57 -15.08 -5.84 4.48
C LEU A 57 -16.55 -5.62 4.15
N LYS A 58 -17.21 -6.60 3.51
CA LYS A 58 -18.60 -6.52 3.02
C LYS A 58 -18.85 -5.26 2.20
N ARG A 59 -17.84 -4.88 1.39
CA ARG A 59 -17.93 -3.74 0.47
C ARG A 59 -18.58 -4.23 -0.81
N THR A 60 -19.71 -3.64 -1.16
CA THR A 60 -20.36 -3.80 -2.48
C THR A 60 -19.86 -2.76 -3.48
N ASP A 61 -19.08 -1.79 -3.01
CA ASP A 61 -18.63 -0.65 -3.78
C ASP A 61 -17.65 -1.06 -4.88
N PHE A 62 -17.90 -0.56 -6.09
CA PHE A 62 -16.96 -0.58 -7.21
C PHE A 62 -15.74 0.31 -6.96
N MET A 63 -15.69 0.97 -5.78
CA MET A 63 -14.65 1.91 -5.44
C MET A 63 -13.33 1.17 -5.19
N PRO A 64 -12.34 1.39 -6.05
CA PRO A 64 -11.07 0.67 -6.02
C PRO A 64 -10.21 1.09 -4.84
N PHE A 65 -9.31 0.20 -4.46
CA PHE A 65 -8.29 0.49 -3.46
C PHE A 65 -7.27 1.49 -4.01
N ALA A 66 -6.80 2.37 -3.14
CA ALA A 66 -5.83 3.41 -3.47
C ALA A 66 -4.43 2.97 -3.05
N PRO A 67 -3.42 3.06 -3.94
CA PRO A 67 -2.05 2.76 -3.55
C PRO A 67 -1.44 3.89 -2.73
N SER A 68 -0.44 3.54 -1.92
CA SER A 68 0.43 4.50 -1.26
C SER A 68 1.84 4.41 -1.86
N ILE A 69 2.39 5.52 -2.35
CA ILE A 69 3.67 5.58 -3.08
C ILE A 69 4.61 6.56 -2.40
N MET A 70 5.89 6.21 -2.26
CA MET A 70 6.90 7.12 -1.71
C MET A 70 7.15 8.32 -2.63
N GLU A 71 7.32 9.51 -2.06
CA GLU A 71 7.44 10.78 -2.79
C GLU A 71 8.53 10.79 -3.88
N GLU A 72 9.69 10.18 -3.60
CA GLU A 72 10.81 10.14 -4.55
C GLU A 72 10.47 9.38 -5.85
N TYR A 73 9.46 8.52 -5.82
CA TYR A 73 9.01 7.74 -6.98
C TYR A 73 7.73 8.33 -7.60
N ALA A 74 6.99 9.19 -6.88
CA ALA A 74 5.71 9.70 -7.33
C ALA A 74 5.78 10.40 -8.69
N HIS A 75 6.83 11.20 -8.93
CA HIS A 75 6.99 11.90 -10.22
C HIS A 75 7.20 10.92 -11.38
N GLU A 76 8.03 9.90 -11.18
CA GLU A 76 8.35 8.93 -12.22
C GLU A 76 7.13 8.10 -12.64
N TYR A 77 6.35 7.62 -11.67
CA TYR A 77 5.23 6.70 -11.95
C TYR A 77 3.91 7.40 -12.25
N LEU A 78 3.65 8.57 -11.64
CA LEU A 78 2.36 9.26 -11.78
C LEU A 78 2.37 10.34 -12.85
N LYS A 79 3.43 11.16 -12.94
CA LYS A 79 3.47 12.29 -13.88
C LYS A 79 3.58 11.83 -15.32
N TYR A 80 4.40 10.80 -15.57
CA TYR A 80 4.61 10.25 -16.91
C TYR A 80 3.78 9.01 -17.20
N TRP A 81 2.89 8.62 -16.27
CA TRP A 81 2.08 7.41 -16.35
C TRP A 81 2.84 6.21 -16.92
N LYS A 82 3.67 5.56 -16.09
CA LYS A 82 4.46 4.40 -16.53
C LYS A 82 3.64 3.10 -16.45
N PRO A 83 3.14 2.56 -17.58
CA PRO A 83 2.24 1.41 -17.56
C PRO A 83 2.95 0.14 -17.07
N ASP A 84 4.26 0.01 -17.34
CA ASP A 84 5.08 -1.15 -16.96
C ASP A 84 5.17 -1.35 -15.44
N TYR A 85 5.10 -0.26 -14.68
CA TYR A 85 5.04 -0.34 -13.22
C TYR A 85 3.73 -0.96 -12.76
N PHE A 86 2.63 -0.46 -13.31
CA PHE A 86 1.31 -0.92 -12.97
C PHE A 86 1.05 -2.34 -13.46
N ALA A 87 1.82 -2.84 -14.44
CA ALA A 87 1.85 -4.26 -14.78
C ALA A 87 2.40 -5.15 -13.63
N LYS A 88 3.33 -4.64 -12.80
CA LYS A 88 3.82 -5.34 -11.60
C LYS A 88 2.91 -5.15 -10.37
N ALA A 89 2.10 -4.10 -10.36
CA ALA A 89 1.19 -3.74 -9.27
C ALA A 89 -0.28 -3.64 -9.71
N PRO A 90 -0.84 -4.66 -10.40
CA PRO A 90 -2.12 -4.55 -11.08
C PRO A 90 -3.31 -4.32 -10.15
N ALA A 91 -3.23 -4.70 -8.86
CA ALA A 91 -4.31 -4.44 -7.91
C ALA A 91 -4.42 -2.97 -7.48
N SER A 92 -3.39 -2.15 -7.78
CA SER A 92 -3.35 -0.72 -7.46
C SER A 92 -3.94 0.19 -8.56
N VAL A 93 -4.38 -0.41 -9.66
CA VAL A 93 -4.95 0.29 -10.81
C VAL A 93 -6.37 -0.16 -11.06
N HIS A 94 -7.18 0.81 -11.47
CA HIS A 94 -8.57 0.61 -11.80
C HIS A 94 -8.71 -0.04 -13.17
N ILE A 95 -9.89 -0.62 -13.45
CA ILE A 95 -10.17 -1.21 -14.77
C ILE A 95 -10.10 -0.20 -15.93
N ASP A 96 -10.29 1.09 -15.64
CA ASP A 96 -10.18 2.20 -16.60
C ASP A 96 -8.74 2.71 -16.76
N GLY A 97 -7.77 2.07 -16.11
CA GLY A 97 -6.37 2.47 -16.16
C GLY A 97 -6.05 3.69 -15.30
N THR A 98 -6.91 4.10 -14.36
CA THR A 98 -6.62 5.20 -13.42
C THR A 98 -6.17 4.71 -12.05
N THR A 99 -5.59 5.59 -11.25
CA THR A 99 -5.29 5.32 -9.84
C THR A 99 -5.43 6.59 -9.00
N ARG A 100 -5.64 6.46 -7.69
CA ARG A 100 -5.78 7.57 -6.73
C ARG A 100 -4.73 7.46 -5.63
N PRO A 101 -3.46 7.77 -5.95
CA PRO A 101 -2.36 7.46 -5.06
C PRO A 101 -2.33 8.40 -3.85
N GLN A 102 -1.94 7.86 -2.71
CA GLN A 102 -1.42 8.64 -1.59
C GLN A 102 0.09 8.79 -1.78
N ILE A 103 0.59 10.02 -1.83
CA ILE A 103 2.03 10.28 -1.77
C ILE A 103 2.48 10.25 -0.31
N VAL A 104 3.50 9.47 0.01
CA VAL A 104 4.02 9.27 1.36
C VAL A 104 5.41 9.86 1.47
N ARG A 105 5.57 10.84 2.37
CA ARG A 105 6.85 11.45 2.70
C ARG A 105 7.36 10.91 4.02
N PHE A 106 8.68 10.73 4.13
CA PHE A 106 9.30 10.31 5.39
C PHE A 106 8.96 11.25 6.56
N ILE A 107 8.90 12.56 6.30
CA ILE A 107 8.61 13.57 7.35
C ILE A 107 7.18 13.51 7.89
N ASP A 108 6.20 13.03 7.10
CA ASP A 108 4.81 12.97 7.53
C ASP A 108 4.51 11.72 8.36
N ASN A 109 5.06 10.57 7.93
CA ASN A 109 4.85 9.30 8.60
C ASN A 109 6.07 8.38 8.45
N PRO A 110 7.10 8.52 9.30
CA PRO A 110 8.36 7.77 9.18
C PRO A 110 8.17 6.25 9.21
N ARG A 111 7.23 5.75 10.03
CA ARG A 111 7.00 4.32 10.18
C ARG A 111 6.32 3.74 8.95
N PHE A 112 5.24 4.39 8.49
CA PHE A 112 4.53 3.92 7.31
C PHE A 112 5.41 3.99 6.05
N TYR A 113 6.16 5.08 5.89
CA TYR A 113 7.17 5.20 4.86
C TYR A 113 8.18 4.05 4.92
N LYS A 114 8.69 3.70 6.11
CA LYS A 114 9.63 2.59 6.28
C LYS A 114 9.02 1.23 5.90
N ILE A 115 7.75 0.98 6.19
CA ILE A 115 7.05 -0.24 5.74
C ILE A 115 7.05 -0.34 4.22
N ILE A 116 6.64 0.74 3.53
CA ILE A 116 6.61 0.78 2.05
C ILE A 116 8.03 0.64 1.48
N LYS A 117 9.02 1.28 2.10
CA LYS A 117 10.43 1.19 1.67
C LYS A 117 11.00 -0.22 1.82
N GLU A 118 10.73 -0.91 2.93
CA GLU A 118 11.16 -2.30 3.09
C GLU A 118 10.43 -3.23 2.11
N PHE A 119 9.15 -2.99 1.83
CA PHE A 119 8.41 -3.74 0.81
C PHE A 119 9.04 -3.55 -0.57
N TYR A 120 9.32 -2.31 -0.95
CA TYR A 120 10.00 -1.98 -2.20
C TYR A 120 11.35 -2.71 -2.36
N LYS A 121 12.17 -2.77 -1.30
CA LYS A 121 13.45 -3.50 -1.34
C LYS A 121 13.29 -5.00 -1.64
N ILE A 122 12.15 -5.59 -1.28
CA ILE A 122 11.86 -7.01 -1.46
C ILE A 122 11.27 -7.26 -2.86
N THR A 123 10.38 -6.38 -3.32
CA THR A 123 9.51 -6.64 -4.48
C THR A 123 9.81 -5.79 -5.71
N ASP A 124 10.62 -4.74 -5.59
CA ASP A 124 10.82 -3.72 -6.62
C ASP A 124 9.52 -2.97 -6.99
N ILE A 125 8.56 -2.89 -6.05
CA ILE A 125 7.28 -2.18 -6.22
C ILE A 125 7.20 -1.02 -5.23
N VAL A 126 7.02 0.20 -5.74
CA VAL A 126 7.18 1.46 -4.98
C VAL A 126 6.00 1.82 -4.07
N GLY A 127 5.04 0.90 -3.93
CA GLY A 127 3.85 1.09 -3.12
C GLY A 127 3.22 -0.22 -2.68
N HIS A 128 2.27 -0.11 -1.76
CA HIS A 128 1.40 -1.20 -1.36
C HIS A 128 -0.03 -0.97 -1.90
#